data_AF-A0A1D9PVL7-F1
#
_entry.id   AF-A0A1D9PVL7-F1
#
_cell.length_a   1.000
_cell.length_b   1.000
_cell.length_c   1.000
_cell.angle_alpha   90.00
_cell.angle_beta   90.00
_cell.angle_gamma   90.00
#
_symmetry.space_group_name_H-M   'P 1'
#
loop_
_entity.id
_entity.type
_entity.pdbx_description
1 polymer ?
#
loop_
_entity_poly.entity_id
_entity_poly.type
_entity_poly.pdbx_seq_one_letter_code
_entity_poly.pdbx_strand_id
1 'polypeptide(L)'
;MDKFWAQAARALKPGGTVALWTRGSTLSSFYPHPSTPNRKQLLQIFTNLEHKILAPYELPANRLSRDMYDHLPLPWNIPHPIPASTFPPWQFLKLDFDREGILSDAKSNDFFGGGREVTLKDVEETLGTANMVTRWREAHAEKAETEEDILKLHIEEVRKVMGGKESMLVGSSTAIIFVKKAIEEA
;
A
#
# COMPACT_ATOMS: atom_id res chain seq x y z
N MET A 1 3.24 -12.05 13.63
CA MET A 1 1.81 -11.93 14.00
C MET A 1 1.44 -12.70 15.25
N ASP A 2 1.95 -13.93 15.45
CA ASP A 2 1.64 -14.76 16.62
C ASP A 2 1.83 -14.05 17.98
N LYS A 3 3.07 -13.61 18.27
CA LYS A 3 3.38 -12.82 19.46
C LYS A 3 2.61 -11.50 19.55
N PHE A 4 2.32 -10.87 18.41
CA PHE A 4 1.59 -9.60 18.36
C PHE A 4 0.16 -9.77 18.88
N TRP A 5 -0.58 -10.73 18.36
CA TRP A 5 -1.97 -10.96 18.78
C TRP A 5 -2.07 -11.41 20.25
N ALA A 6 -1.12 -12.21 20.72
CA ALA A 6 -1.04 -12.57 22.14
C ALA A 6 -0.81 -11.34 23.06
N GLN A 7 0.00 -10.38 22.63
CA GLN A 7 0.18 -9.12 23.37
C GLN A 7 -1.04 -8.21 23.26
N ALA A 8 -1.65 -8.10 22.08
CA ALA A 8 -2.87 -7.33 21.88
C ALA A 8 -4.02 -7.82 22.76
N ALA A 9 -4.17 -9.14 22.91
CA ALA A 9 -5.14 -9.76 23.81
C ALA A 9 -4.95 -9.33 25.27
N ARG A 10 -3.70 -9.14 25.71
CA ARG A 10 -3.38 -8.69 27.08
C ARG A 10 -3.55 -7.19 27.27
N ALA A 11 -3.15 -6.40 26.28
CA ALA A 11 -3.12 -4.94 26.37
C ALA A 11 -4.52 -4.31 26.25
N LEU A 12 -5.41 -4.91 25.44
CA LEU A 12 -6.76 -4.36 25.24
C LEU A 12 -7.67 -4.64 26.43
N LYS A 13 -8.42 -3.62 26.85
CA LYS A 13 -9.59 -3.79 27.72
C LYS A 13 -10.72 -4.50 26.96
N PRO A 14 -11.69 -5.13 27.66
CA PRO A 14 -12.89 -5.66 27.02
C PRO A 14 -13.56 -4.60 26.13
N GLY A 15 -13.98 -5.00 24.93
CA GLY A 15 -14.53 -4.09 23.92
C GLY A 15 -13.52 -3.20 23.17
N GLY A 16 -12.23 -3.22 23.54
CA GLY A 16 -11.18 -2.50 22.84
C GLY A 16 -10.88 -3.06 21.45
N THR A 17 -10.29 -2.25 20.57
CA THR A 17 -10.09 -2.61 19.15
C THR A 17 -8.63 -2.43 18.74
N VAL A 18 -8.07 -3.44 18.05
CA VAL A 18 -6.86 -3.25 17.23
C VAL A 18 -7.30 -2.71 15.88
N ALA A 19 -6.79 -1.52 15.52
CA ALA A 19 -6.89 -0.99 14.17
C ALA A 19 -5.53 -1.10 13.48
N LEU A 20 -5.49 -1.81 12.35
CA LEU A 20 -4.31 -1.88 11.49
C LEU A 20 -4.69 -1.24 10.16
N TRP A 21 -3.85 -0.33 9.66
CA TRP A 21 -4.07 0.24 8.34
C TRP A 21 -2.81 0.16 7.50
N THR A 22 -3.03 0.14 6.19
CA THR A 22 -1.98 0.33 5.20
C THR A 22 -2.54 1.18 4.09
N ARG A 23 -1.69 2.00 3.50
CA ARG A 23 -1.95 2.45 2.13
C ARG A 23 -1.52 1.31 1.22
N GLY A 24 -2.41 0.90 0.32
CA GLY A 24 -2.13 -0.14 -0.66
C GLY A 24 -0.91 0.27 -1.46
N SER A 25 0.14 -0.54 -1.37
CA SER A 25 1.46 -0.36 -1.96
C SER A 25 2.19 0.98 -1.72
N THR A 26 3.49 0.85 -1.46
CA THR A 26 4.47 1.93 -1.39
C THR A 26 4.98 2.43 -2.76
N LEU A 27 4.75 1.70 -3.85
CA LEU A 27 5.08 2.14 -5.22
C LEU A 27 3.85 2.67 -5.96
N SER A 28 2.65 2.23 -5.56
CA SER A 28 1.35 2.70 -6.07
C SER A 28 0.58 3.62 -5.10
N SER A 29 1.28 4.30 -4.19
CA SER A 29 0.79 5.54 -3.55
C SER A 29 0.71 6.74 -4.53
N PHE A 30 0.87 6.47 -5.82
CA PHE A 30 0.79 7.41 -6.93
C PHE A 30 -0.30 6.99 -7.93
N TYR A 31 -1.43 6.45 -7.47
CA TYR A 31 -2.55 6.19 -8.37
C TYR A 31 -2.98 7.52 -9.02
N PRO A 32 -2.85 7.68 -10.35
CA PRO A 32 -3.25 8.92 -10.99
C PRO A 32 -4.75 9.11 -10.82
N HIS A 33 -5.15 10.31 -10.41
CA HIS A 33 -6.55 10.67 -10.25
C HIS A 33 -7.34 10.40 -11.54
N PRO A 34 -8.62 9.99 -11.47
CA PRO A 34 -9.45 9.76 -12.67
C PRO A 34 -9.47 10.90 -13.69
N SER A 35 -9.29 12.15 -13.25
CA SER A 35 -9.20 13.33 -14.13
C SER A 35 -7.83 13.51 -14.82
N THR A 36 -6.80 12.75 -14.42
CA THR A 36 -5.46 12.86 -15.00
C THR A 36 -5.46 12.34 -16.45
N PRO A 37 -5.00 13.14 -17.43
CA PRO A 37 -4.87 12.70 -18.81
C PRO A 37 -3.96 11.46 -18.92
N ASN A 38 -4.24 10.59 -19.90
CA ASN A 38 -3.46 9.37 -20.12
C ASN A 38 -3.37 8.43 -18.90
N ARG A 39 -4.29 8.55 -17.92
CA ARG A 39 -4.32 7.74 -16.68
C ARG A 39 -4.07 6.26 -16.90
N LYS A 40 -4.70 5.66 -17.92
CA LYS A 40 -4.54 4.22 -18.20
C LYS A 40 -3.08 3.85 -18.50
N GLN A 41 -2.36 4.67 -19.26
CA GLN A 41 -0.95 4.45 -19.58
C GLN A 41 -0.08 4.69 -18.34
N LEU A 42 -0.35 5.75 -17.57
CA LEU A 42 0.36 6.02 -16.31
C LEU A 42 0.21 4.86 -15.32
N LEU A 43 -1.00 4.35 -15.12
CA LEU A 43 -1.25 3.17 -14.30
C LEU A 43 -0.43 1.99 -14.77
N GLN A 44 -0.41 1.72 -16.08
CA GLN A 44 0.36 0.61 -16.63
C GLN A 44 1.87 0.74 -16.33
N ILE A 45 2.41 1.95 -16.39
CA ILE A 45 3.83 2.24 -16.08
C ILE A 45 4.13 1.99 -14.60
N PHE A 46 3.32 2.55 -13.69
CA PHE A 46 3.47 2.33 -12.25
C PHE A 46 3.32 0.85 -11.87
N THR A 47 2.29 0.18 -12.38
CA THR A 47 2.07 -1.25 -12.12
C THR A 47 3.18 -2.12 -12.71
N ASN A 48 3.76 -1.75 -13.86
CA ASN A 48 4.89 -2.47 -14.44
C ASN A 48 6.15 -2.38 -13.57
N LEU A 49 6.46 -1.18 -13.06
CA LEU A 49 7.57 -0.98 -12.13
C LEU A 49 7.40 -1.89 -10.91
N GLU A 50 6.23 -1.88 -10.30
CA GLU A 50 5.99 -2.63 -9.08
C GLU A 50 5.88 -4.15 -9.29
N HIS A 51 4.94 -4.60 -10.13
CA HIS A 51 4.58 -6.02 -10.22
C HIS A 51 5.54 -6.85 -11.09
N LYS A 52 6.40 -6.21 -11.89
CA LYS A 52 7.32 -6.92 -12.79
C LYS A 52 8.77 -6.61 -12.49
N ILE A 53 9.14 -5.33 -12.48
CA ILE A 53 10.54 -4.92 -12.37
C ILE A 53 11.05 -5.09 -10.93
N LEU A 54 10.28 -4.60 -9.95
CA LEU A 54 10.66 -4.63 -8.54
C LEU A 54 10.20 -5.90 -7.83
N ALA A 55 9.24 -6.66 -8.37
CA ALA A 55 8.74 -7.91 -7.78
C ALA A 55 9.83 -8.91 -7.29
N PRO A 56 10.96 -9.12 -8.00
CA PRO A 56 12.03 -10.00 -7.52
C PRO A 56 12.71 -9.57 -6.22
N TYR A 57 12.62 -8.28 -5.85
CA TYR A 57 13.27 -7.70 -4.68
C TYR A 57 12.31 -7.60 -3.46
N GLU A 58 11.12 -8.19 -3.58
CA GLU A 58 10.04 -8.05 -2.59
C GLU A 58 10.24 -9.03 -1.45
N LEU A 59 10.08 -8.51 -0.23
CA LEU A 59 9.90 -9.35 0.93
C LEU A 59 8.41 -9.65 1.15
N PRO A 60 8.07 -10.74 1.85
CA PRO A 60 6.68 -11.06 2.18
C PRO A 60 5.90 -9.91 2.84
N ALA A 61 6.58 -9.09 3.66
CA ALA A 61 5.97 -7.92 4.27
C ALA A 61 5.55 -6.83 3.26
N ASN A 62 6.30 -6.65 2.17
CA ASN A 62 5.93 -5.72 1.10
C ASN A 62 4.62 -6.16 0.45
N ARG A 63 4.45 -7.46 0.20
CA ARG A 63 3.24 -8.03 -0.41
C ARG A 63 2.02 -7.84 0.48
N LEU A 64 2.16 -7.99 1.80
CA LEU A 64 1.04 -7.75 2.72
C LEU A 64 0.47 -6.34 2.61
N SER A 65 1.32 -5.32 2.50
CA SER A 65 0.89 -3.93 2.33
C SER A 65 0.39 -3.64 0.91
N ARG A 66 1.04 -4.19 -0.12
CA ARG A 66 0.62 -4.07 -1.52
C ARG A 66 -0.78 -4.63 -1.74
N ASP A 67 -1.00 -5.85 -1.27
CA ASP A 67 -2.25 -6.60 -1.44
C ASP A 67 -3.29 -6.20 -0.37
N MET A 68 -3.17 -4.99 0.21
CA MET A 68 -4.16 -4.40 1.10
C MET A 68 -4.55 -5.32 2.27
N TYR A 69 -3.58 -6.05 2.83
CA TYR A 69 -3.79 -7.04 3.90
C TYR A 69 -4.75 -8.19 3.55
N ASP A 70 -4.90 -8.55 2.27
CA ASP A 70 -5.72 -9.70 1.85
C ASP A 70 -5.29 -11.03 2.52
N HIS A 71 -4.00 -11.14 2.85
CA HIS A 71 -3.42 -12.33 3.49
C HIS A 71 -2.79 -12.04 4.85
N LEU A 72 -3.17 -10.94 5.52
CA LEU A 72 -2.65 -10.63 6.84
C LEU A 72 -3.05 -11.73 7.85
N PRO A 73 -2.11 -12.34 8.59
CA PRO A 73 -2.46 -13.33 9.61
C PRO A 73 -3.27 -12.70 10.75
N LEU A 74 -4.52 -13.12 10.89
CA LEU A 74 -5.48 -12.68 11.91
C LEU A 74 -5.43 -13.57 13.17
N PRO A 75 -6.02 -13.17 14.31
CA PRO A 75 -5.88 -13.90 15.57
C PRO A 75 -6.29 -15.38 15.52
N TRP A 76 -7.21 -15.74 14.62
CA TRP A 76 -7.70 -17.12 14.45
C TRP A 76 -6.97 -17.91 13.35
N ASN A 77 -6.14 -17.25 12.54
CA ASN A 77 -5.42 -17.83 11.39
C ASN A 77 -3.89 -17.82 11.58
N ILE A 78 -3.41 -17.69 12.81
CA ILE A 78 -1.99 -17.78 13.19
C ILE A 78 -1.64 -19.18 13.73
N PRO A 79 -0.35 -19.56 13.79
CA PRO A 79 0.07 -20.86 14.30
C PRO A 79 -0.43 -21.18 15.72
N HIS A 80 -0.54 -20.19 16.61
CA HIS A 80 -1.19 -20.32 17.92
C HIS A 80 -2.43 -19.42 17.98
N PRO A 81 -3.60 -19.90 17.53
CA PRO A 81 -4.83 -19.11 17.50
C PRO A 81 -5.22 -18.55 18.86
N ILE A 82 -5.66 -17.29 18.89
CA ILE A 82 -6.27 -16.68 20.07
C ILE A 82 -7.74 -17.14 20.15
N PRO A 83 -8.26 -17.54 21.34
CA PRO A 83 -9.63 -17.98 21.48
C PRO A 83 -10.67 -16.98 20.98
N ALA A 84 -11.75 -17.47 20.36
CA ALA A 84 -12.86 -16.64 19.90
C ALA A 84 -13.58 -15.89 21.05
N SER A 85 -13.48 -16.41 22.28
CA SER A 85 -13.93 -15.71 23.49
C SER A 85 -13.13 -14.44 23.80
N THR A 86 -11.92 -14.31 23.25
CA THR A 86 -11.10 -13.08 23.34
C THR A 86 -11.23 -12.23 22.08
N PHE A 87 -11.06 -12.83 20.90
CA PHE A 87 -11.21 -12.15 19.61
C PHE A 87 -12.25 -12.86 18.74
N PRO A 88 -13.53 -12.47 18.82
CA PRO A 88 -14.60 -13.07 18.04
C PRO A 88 -14.46 -12.74 16.53
N PRO A 89 -14.31 -13.74 15.64
CA PRO A 89 -14.15 -13.48 14.20
C PRO A 89 -15.31 -12.72 13.56
N TRP A 90 -16.54 -12.84 14.10
CA TRP A 90 -17.72 -12.13 13.58
C TRP A 90 -17.72 -10.63 13.87
N GLN A 91 -16.84 -10.12 14.73
CA GLN A 91 -16.63 -8.69 14.95
C GLN A 91 -15.45 -8.14 14.13
N PHE A 92 -14.84 -8.96 13.28
CA PHE A 92 -13.86 -8.51 12.31
C PHE A 92 -14.50 -7.57 11.29
N LEU A 93 -13.83 -6.46 11.00
CA LEU A 93 -14.20 -5.57 9.92
C LEU A 93 -12.96 -5.23 9.10
N LYS A 94 -13.06 -5.40 7.79
CA LYS A 94 -12.09 -4.88 6.83
C LYS A 94 -12.81 -3.87 5.95
N LEU A 95 -12.27 -2.66 5.90
CA LEU A 95 -12.70 -1.59 5.03
C LEU A 95 -11.61 -1.35 3.99
N ASP A 96 -11.96 -1.50 2.73
CA ASP A 96 -11.09 -1.20 1.62
C ASP A 96 -11.59 0.03 0.89
N PHE A 97 -10.67 0.95 0.64
CA PHE A 97 -10.90 2.18 -0.09
C PHE A 97 -9.95 2.28 -1.26
N ASP A 98 -10.49 2.74 -2.37
CA ASP A 98 -9.82 3.15 -3.60
C ASP A 98 -8.89 2.09 -4.18
N ARG A 99 -9.26 0.82 -4.01
CA ARG A 99 -8.50 -0.35 -4.47
C ARG A 99 -8.21 -0.18 -5.97
N GLU A 100 -6.95 -0.40 -6.35
CA GLU A 100 -6.46 -0.24 -7.73
C GLU A 100 -6.67 1.17 -8.31
N GLY A 101 -6.78 2.18 -7.44
CA GLY A 101 -6.99 3.57 -7.79
C GLY A 101 -8.40 3.88 -8.28
N ILE A 102 -9.38 3.01 -8.01
CA ILE A 102 -10.80 3.19 -8.36
C ILE A 102 -11.53 3.83 -7.18
N LEU A 103 -11.98 5.08 -7.31
CA LEU A 103 -12.61 5.82 -6.21
C LEU A 103 -13.80 5.04 -5.59
N SER A 104 -13.77 4.89 -4.27
CA SER A 104 -14.80 4.17 -3.50
C SER A 104 -16.13 4.92 -3.48
N ASP A 105 -16.04 6.26 -3.41
CA ASP A 105 -17.18 7.16 -3.55
C ASP A 105 -17.01 7.96 -4.85
N ALA A 106 -17.73 7.56 -5.90
CA ALA A 106 -17.70 8.29 -7.15
C ALA A 106 -18.23 9.73 -7.03
N LYS A 107 -19.00 10.05 -5.97
CA LYS A 107 -19.55 11.39 -5.74
C LYS A 107 -18.56 12.34 -5.06
N SER A 108 -17.61 11.83 -4.28
CA SER A 108 -16.56 12.66 -3.67
C SER A 108 -15.66 13.28 -4.75
N ASN A 109 -15.55 12.60 -5.91
CA ASN A 109 -14.63 12.94 -7.00
C ASN A 109 -13.18 13.09 -6.50
N ASP A 110 -12.82 12.36 -5.44
CA ASP A 110 -11.48 12.31 -4.87
C ASP A 110 -11.26 11.03 -4.06
N PHE A 111 -10.00 10.69 -3.79
CA PHE A 111 -9.59 9.55 -2.96
C PHE A 111 -10.05 9.71 -1.50
N PHE A 112 -10.28 8.60 -0.80
CA PHE A 112 -10.64 8.52 0.61
C PHE A 112 -9.67 9.28 1.52
N GLY A 113 -8.36 9.17 1.24
CA GLY A 113 -7.31 9.89 1.96
C GLY A 113 -7.05 11.31 1.45
N GLY A 114 -7.83 11.77 0.47
CA GLY A 114 -7.58 12.97 -0.32
C GLY A 114 -6.54 12.76 -1.42
N GLY A 115 -6.79 13.39 -2.56
CA GLY A 115 -5.82 13.53 -3.63
C GLY A 115 -4.79 14.61 -3.27
N ARG A 116 -3.56 14.45 -3.77
CA ARG A 116 -2.53 15.49 -3.68
C ARG A 116 -1.84 15.67 -5.01
N GLU A 117 -1.52 16.91 -5.34
CA GLU A 117 -0.63 17.19 -6.45
C GLU A 117 0.80 16.82 -6.06
N VAL A 118 1.50 16.12 -6.95
CA VAL A 118 2.91 15.74 -6.78
C VAL A 118 3.67 16.06 -8.05
N THR A 119 4.92 16.46 -7.90
CA THR A 119 5.84 16.62 -9.03
C THR A 119 6.50 15.28 -9.39
N LEU A 120 7.05 15.16 -10.59
CA LEU A 120 7.85 13.98 -10.97
C LEU A 120 9.06 13.79 -10.06
N LYS A 121 9.63 14.89 -9.56
CA LYS A 121 10.69 14.86 -8.54
C LYS A 121 10.20 14.26 -7.22
N ASP A 122 9.02 14.66 -6.74
CA ASP A 122 8.43 14.09 -5.51
C ASP A 122 8.17 12.58 -5.66
N VAL A 123 7.74 12.16 -6.86
CA VAL A 123 7.57 10.75 -7.21
C VAL A 123 8.91 10.03 -7.12
N GLU A 124 9.95 10.53 -7.79
CA GLU A 124 11.28 9.94 -7.81
C GLU A 124 11.88 9.81 -6.40
N GLU A 125 11.84 10.89 -5.61
CA GLU A 125 12.36 10.91 -4.24
C GLU A 125 11.62 9.93 -3.34
N THR A 126 10.28 9.90 -3.41
CA THR A 126 9.47 8.98 -2.61
C THR A 126 9.77 7.52 -2.97
N LEU A 127 9.79 7.19 -4.26
CA LEU A 127 10.11 5.83 -4.71
C LEU A 127 11.55 5.45 -4.38
N GLY A 128 12.48 6.42 -4.39
CA GLY A 128 13.89 6.22 -4.05
C GLY A 128 14.13 5.73 -2.62
N THR A 129 13.19 6.00 -1.70
CA THR A 129 13.25 5.49 -0.32
C THR A 129 12.69 4.07 -0.16
N ALA A 130 12.09 3.50 -1.21
CA ALA A 130 11.53 2.17 -1.12
C ALA A 130 12.64 1.13 -1.03
N ASN A 131 12.60 0.29 0.00
CA ASN A 131 13.56 -0.82 0.20
C ASN A 131 13.72 -1.72 -1.04
N MET A 132 12.68 -1.79 -1.86
CA MET A 132 12.64 -2.46 -3.14
C MET A 132 13.65 -1.91 -4.14
N VAL A 133 13.72 -0.59 -4.24
CA VAL A 133 14.67 0.13 -5.09
C VAL A 133 16.08 -0.01 -4.53
N THR A 134 16.25 0.08 -3.21
CA THR A 134 17.55 -0.15 -2.56
C THR A 134 18.11 -1.52 -2.95
N ARG A 135 17.32 -2.59 -2.82
CA ARG A 135 17.74 -3.95 -3.21
C ARG A 135 17.98 -4.11 -4.71
N TRP A 136 17.19 -3.43 -5.55
CA TRP A 136 17.45 -3.42 -6.99
C TRP A 136 18.81 -2.80 -7.30
N ARG A 137 19.13 -1.66 -6.68
CA ARG A 137 20.41 -0.95 -6.82
C ARG A 137 21.59 -1.78 -6.30
N GLU A 138 21.42 -2.47 -5.18
CA GLU A 138 22.44 -3.40 -4.66
C GLU A 138 22.75 -4.53 -5.66
N ALA A 139 21.74 -5.05 -6.37
CA ALA A 139 21.91 -6.09 -7.38
C ALA A 139 22.39 -5.58 -8.75
N HIS A 140 22.31 -4.26 -9.00
CA HIS A 140 22.66 -3.58 -10.25
C HIS A 140 23.56 -2.38 -9.95
N ALA A 141 24.63 -2.61 -9.18
CA ALA A 141 25.48 -1.55 -8.64
C ALA A 141 26.11 -0.69 -9.75
N GLU A 142 26.35 -1.26 -10.93
CA GLU A 142 26.88 -0.55 -12.11
C GLU A 142 25.88 0.42 -12.76
N LYS A 143 24.58 0.24 -12.48
CA LYS A 143 23.48 1.08 -13.01
C LYS A 143 22.89 2.00 -11.97
N ALA A 144 23.11 1.72 -10.70
CA ALA A 144 22.62 2.55 -9.60
C ALA A 144 23.15 3.98 -9.74
N GLU A 145 22.26 4.97 -9.61
CA GLU A 145 22.58 6.40 -9.68
C GLU A 145 23.14 6.89 -11.04
N THR A 146 23.19 6.03 -12.07
CA THR A 146 23.53 6.41 -13.45
C THR A 146 22.27 6.76 -14.24
N GLU A 147 22.39 7.08 -15.53
CA GLU A 147 21.22 7.28 -16.42
C GLU A 147 20.43 5.99 -16.66
N GLU A 148 21.01 4.84 -16.34
CA GLU A 148 20.36 3.53 -16.43
C GLU A 148 19.69 3.11 -15.10
N ASP A 149 19.69 3.97 -14.09
CA ASP A 149 18.98 3.72 -12.84
C ASP A 149 17.48 3.53 -13.11
N ILE A 150 16.91 2.50 -12.49
CA ILE A 150 15.53 2.11 -12.78
C ILE A 150 14.51 3.22 -12.52
N LEU A 151 14.76 4.09 -11.53
CA LEU A 151 13.87 5.21 -11.25
C LEU A 151 14.03 6.32 -12.29
N LYS A 152 15.23 6.62 -12.77
CA LYS A 152 15.41 7.61 -13.84
C LYS A 152 14.70 7.16 -15.13
N LEU A 153 14.87 5.90 -15.50
CA LEU A 153 14.18 5.32 -16.66
C LEU A 153 12.65 5.35 -16.49
N HIS A 154 12.15 5.02 -15.29
CA HIS A 154 10.73 5.07 -14.97
C HIS A 154 10.16 6.49 -15.06
N ILE A 155 10.83 7.47 -14.45
CA ILE A 155 10.38 8.87 -14.46
C ILE A 155 10.39 9.45 -15.87
N GLU A 156 11.37 9.08 -16.70
CA GLU A 156 11.40 9.49 -18.11
C GLU A 156 10.24 8.89 -18.92
N GLU A 157 9.85 7.64 -18.63
CA GLU A 157 8.65 7.02 -19.23
C GLU A 157 7.36 7.75 -18.81
N VAL A 158 7.24 8.06 -17.52
CA VAL A 158 6.11 8.84 -16.98
C VAL A 158 6.05 10.24 -17.64
N ARG A 159 7.18 10.94 -17.73
CA ARG A 159 7.28 12.28 -18.34
C ARG A 159 6.81 12.30 -19.79
N LYS A 160 7.21 11.29 -20.57
CA LYS A 160 6.77 11.13 -21.97
C LYS A 160 5.25 10.99 -22.07
N VAL A 161 4.64 10.15 -21.24
CA VAL A 161 3.18 9.96 -21.23
C VAL A 161 2.44 11.20 -20.73
N MET A 162 3.03 11.96 -19.83
CA MET A 162 2.46 13.22 -19.33
C MET A 162 2.58 14.37 -20.34
N GLY A 163 3.24 14.18 -21.49
CA GLY A 163 3.37 15.19 -22.53
C GLY A 163 4.20 16.40 -22.08
N GLY A 164 5.21 16.19 -21.23
CA GLY A 164 6.07 17.24 -20.69
C GLY A 164 5.49 18.01 -19.50
N LYS A 165 4.34 17.58 -18.94
CA LYS A 165 3.89 18.07 -17.63
C LYS A 165 4.78 17.47 -16.54
N GLU A 166 5.07 18.29 -15.53
CA GLU A 166 5.94 17.90 -14.41
C GLU A 166 5.17 17.63 -13.10
N SER A 167 3.84 17.76 -13.09
CA SER A 167 2.99 17.44 -11.94
C SER A 167 1.70 16.69 -12.32
N MET A 168 1.19 15.89 -11.40
CA MET A 168 -0.09 15.21 -11.51
C MET A 168 -0.79 15.07 -10.17
N LEU A 169 -2.12 15.01 -10.21
CA LEU A 169 -2.94 14.66 -9.05
C LEU A 169 -2.93 13.14 -8.84
N VAL A 170 -2.57 12.72 -7.64
CA VAL A 170 -2.47 11.31 -7.25
C VAL A 170 -3.19 11.03 -5.93
N GLY A 171 -3.51 9.76 -5.69
CA GLY A 171 -3.94 9.28 -4.39
C GLY A 171 -3.50 7.84 -4.14
N SER A 172 -4.11 7.22 -3.13
CA SER A 172 -3.72 5.90 -2.65
C SER A 172 -4.91 5.04 -2.30
N SER A 173 -4.84 3.75 -2.62
CA SER A 173 -5.70 2.76 -1.98
C SER A 173 -5.42 2.71 -0.48
N THR A 174 -6.43 2.40 0.33
CA THR A 174 -6.29 2.28 1.79
C THR A 174 -7.08 1.09 2.30
N ALA A 175 -6.45 0.23 3.08
CA ALA A 175 -7.13 -0.83 3.81
C ALA A 175 -7.05 -0.54 5.31
N ILE A 176 -8.17 -0.70 5.99
CA ILE A 176 -8.26 -0.58 7.44
C ILE A 176 -8.94 -1.84 7.98
N ILE A 177 -8.24 -2.54 8.86
CA ILE A 177 -8.72 -3.72 9.55
C ILE A 177 -8.97 -3.39 11.00
N PHE A 178 -10.13 -3.80 11.51
CA PHE A 178 -10.51 -3.74 12.90
C PHE A 178 -10.71 -5.15 13.45
N VAL A 179 -10.05 -5.43 14.58
CA VAL A 179 -10.23 -6.64 15.37
C VAL A 179 -10.63 -6.21 16.77
N LYS A 180 -11.87 -6.50 17.16
CA LYS A 180 -12.43 -6.12 18.45
C LYS A 180 -12.25 -7.23 19.48
N LYS A 181 -11.79 -6.87 20.68
CA LYS A 181 -11.76 -7.76 21.85
C LYS A 181 -13.18 -7.91 22.38
N ALA A 182 -13.56 -9.13 22.73
CA ALA A 182 -14.85 -9.42 23.32
C ALA A 182 -15.13 -8.51 24.54
N ILE A 183 -16.41 -8.21 24.74
CA ILE A 183 -16.89 -7.60 25.97
C ILE A 183 -17.05 -8.75 26.96
N GLU A 184 -16.57 -8.60 28.19
CA GLU A 184 -16.89 -9.55 29.26
C GLU A 184 -18.39 -9.42 29.54
N GLU A 185 -19.15 -10.50 29.38
CA GLU A 185 -20.53 -10.52 29.90
C GLU A 185 -20.43 -10.32 31.41
N ALA A 186 -21.09 -9.26 31.89
CA ALA A 186 -21.14 -8.90 33.31
C ALA A 186 -22.06 -9.84 34.10
#